data_AF-A0A1M6FC18-F1
#
_entry.id   AF-A0A1M6FC18-F1
#
_cell.length_a   1.000
_cell.length_b   1.000
_cell.length_c   1.000
_cell.angle_alpha   90.00
_cell.angle_beta   90.00
_cell.angle_gamma   90.00
#
_symmetry.space_group_name_H-M   'P 1'
#
loop_
_entity.id
_entity.type
_entity.pdbx_description
1 polymer ?
#
loop_
_entity_poly.entity_id
_entity_poly.type
_entity_poly.pdbx_seq_one_letter_code
_entity_poly.pdbx_strand_id
1 'polypeptide(L)'
;MAGSMALASSGYLKQLCQAHFMGESRNFIDLQSYCRQHTVTDEKLEQVVKQLAQNPINKITTEKIKALLGNKQQPPQMPAWTHTTAMAKSQLQELSALIN
;
A
#
# COMPACT_ATOMS: atom_id res chain seq x y z
N MET A 1 -7.64 -20.63 22.13
CA MET A 1 -8.34 -19.84 21.10
C MET A 1 -8.35 -18.35 21.49
N ALA A 2 -7.19 -17.69 21.57
CA ALA A 2 -7.07 -16.29 21.98
C ALA A 2 -6.98 -15.32 20.78
N GLY A 3 -6.97 -15.86 19.56
CA GLY A 3 -6.70 -15.08 18.36
C GLY A 3 -7.85 -14.20 17.90
N SER A 4 -9.10 -14.60 18.12
CA SER A 4 -10.25 -13.80 17.66
C SER A 4 -10.63 -12.67 18.62
N MET A 5 -10.14 -12.67 19.87
CA MET A 5 -10.53 -11.66 20.87
C MET A 5 -9.73 -10.35 20.77
N ALA A 6 -8.49 -10.37 20.30
CA ALA A 6 -7.69 -9.15 20.16
C ALA A 6 -8.13 -8.25 18.98
N LEU A 7 -9.03 -8.71 18.11
CA LEU A 7 -9.64 -7.88 17.06
C LEU A 7 -10.90 -7.13 17.53
N ALA A 8 -11.54 -7.61 18.59
CA ALA A 8 -12.79 -7.02 19.09
C ALA A 8 -12.56 -5.72 19.88
N SER A 9 -11.32 -5.40 20.24
CA SER A 9 -10.94 -4.20 20.99
C SER A 9 -10.83 -2.94 20.13
N SER A 10 -10.72 -3.06 18.80
CA SER A 10 -10.65 -1.92 17.89
C SER A 10 -11.94 -1.86 17.05
N GLY A 11 -12.85 -0.93 17.39
CA GLY A 11 -14.07 -0.69 16.61
C GLY A 11 -13.77 -0.42 15.13
N TYR A 12 -12.59 0.12 14.84
CA TYR A 12 -12.09 0.38 13.50
C TYR A 12 -11.88 -0.90 12.68
N LEU A 13 -11.24 -1.94 13.25
CA LEU A 13 -11.03 -3.22 12.57
C LEU A 13 -12.33 -3.93 12.22
N LYS A 14 -13.34 -3.80 13.08
CA LYS A 14 -14.69 -4.32 12.83
C LYS A 14 -15.34 -3.62 11.64
N GLN A 15 -15.25 -2.29 11.57
CA GLN A 15 -15.76 -1.52 10.43
C GLN A 15 -15.01 -1.82 9.14
N LEU A 16 -13.68 -1.94 9.19
CA LEU A 16 -12.86 -2.35 8.05
C LEU A 16 -13.30 -3.69 7.47
N CYS A 17 -13.50 -4.68 8.36
CA CYS A 17 -13.94 -6.01 7.99
C CYS A 17 -15.31 -5.97 7.28
N GLN A 18 -16.27 -5.23 7.86
CA GLN A 18 -17.59 -5.06 7.26
C GLN A 18 -17.57 -4.28 5.94
N ALA A 19 -16.69 -3.29 5.80
CA ALA A 19 -16.65 -2.44 4.61
C ALA A 19 -15.91 -3.07 3.43
N HIS A 20 -14.87 -3.88 3.69
CA HIS A 20 -13.94 -4.34 2.63
C HIS A 20 -13.76 -5.85 2.54
N PHE A 21 -14.18 -6.61 3.56
CA PHE A 21 -13.98 -8.06 3.64
C PHE A 21 -15.28 -8.86 3.80
N MET A 22 -16.44 -8.20 3.64
CA MET A 22 -17.73 -8.86 3.70
C MET A 22 -17.88 -9.84 2.52
N GLY A 23 -17.78 -11.13 2.81
CA GLY A 23 -17.74 -12.22 1.82
C GLY A 23 -16.37 -12.87 1.64
N GLU A 24 -15.30 -12.28 2.19
CA GLU A 24 -13.93 -12.78 2.10
C GLU A 24 -13.28 -12.91 3.49
N SER A 25 -13.94 -13.63 4.39
CA SER A 25 -13.48 -13.86 5.77
C SER A 25 -12.06 -14.46 5.86
N ARG A 26 -11.67 -15.30 4.90
CA ARG A 26 -10.31 -15.86 4.79
C ARG A 26 -9.26 -14.76 4.56
N ASN A 27 -9.57 -13.77 3.73
CA ASN A 27 -8.66 -12.66 3.41
C ASN A 27 -8.45 -11.77 4.64
N PHE A 28 -9.48 -11.60 5.47
CA PHE A 28 -9.38 -10.88 6.74
C PHE A 28 -8.54 -11.63 7.78
N ILE A 29 -8.72 -12.95 7.91
CA ILE A 29 -7.90 -13.79 8.81
C ILE A 29 -6.42 -13.76 8.40
N ASP A 30 -6.15 -13.85 7.10
CA ASP A 30 -4.79 -13.75 6.56
C ASP A 30 -4.14 -12.40 6.88
N LEU A 31 -4.89 -11.29 6.69
CA LEU A 31 -4.43 -9.96 7.06
C LEU A 31 -4.12 -9.86 8.55
N GLN A 32 -5.01 -10.39 9.40
CA GLN A 32 -4.81 -10.37 10.84
C GLN A 32 -3.58 -11.19 11.27
N SER A 33 -3.37 -12.35 10.65
CA SER A 33 -2.19 -13.19 10.86
C SER A 33 -0.92 -12.45 10.48
N TYR A 34 -0.92 -11.79 9.32
CA TYR A 34 0.19 -10.97 8.85
C TYR A 34 0.52 -9.83 9.81
N CYS A 35 -0.49 -9.06 10.24
CA CYS A 35 -0.31 -7.96 11.18
C CYS A 35 0.33 -8.42 12.49
N ARG A 36 -0.02 -9.62 12.98
CA ARG A 36 0.59 -10.19 14.19
C ARG A 36 2.02 -10.63 13.99
N GLN A 37 2.32 -11.27 12.86
CA GLN A 37 3.68 -11.74 12.55
C GLN A 37 4.65 -10.57 12.37
N HIS A 38 4.17 -9.44 11.83
CA HIS A 38 4.98 -8.26 11.56
C HIS A 38 4.85 -7.16 12.64
N THR A 39 4.20 -7.46 13.77
CA THR A 39 3.98 -6.51 14.88
C THR A 39 3.43 -5.16 14.39
N VAL A 40 2.50 -5.21 13.44
CA VAL A 40 1.86 -4.04 12.86
C VAL A 40 0.91 -3.45 13.90
N THR A 41 1.10 -2.17 14.23
CA THR A 41 0.20 -1.44 15.12
C THR A 41 -1.10 -1.08 14.42
N ASP A 42 -2.18 -0.96 15.19
CA ASP A 42 -3.49 -0.55 14.66
C ASP A 42 -3.42 0.81 13.94
N GLU A 43 -2.61 1.74 14.45
CA GLU A 43 -2.38 3.06 13.83
C GLU A 43 -1.75 2.94 12.43
N LYS A 44 -0.76 2.06 12.27
CA LYS A 44 -0.09 1.83 10.98
C LYS A 44 -1.06 1.24 9.96
N LEU A 45 -1.87 0.29 10.39
CA LEU A 45 -2.90 -0.33 9.57
C LEU A 45 -3.96 0.71 9.14
N GLU A 46 -4.41 1.54 10.08
CA GLU A 46 -5.36 2.62 9.81
C GLU A 46 -4.83 3.62 8.79
N GLN A 47 -3.57 4.03 8.91
CA GLN A 47 -2.93 4.94 7.94
C GLN A 47 -2.90 4.34 6.54
N VAL A 48 -2.50 3.07 6.40
CA VAL A 48 -2.45 2.38 5.11
C VAL A 48 -3.82 2.27 4.46
N VAL A 49 -4.85 1.95 5.25
CA VAL A 49 -6.22 1.86 4.75
C VAL A 49 -6.73 3.24 4.36
N LYS A 50 -6.47 4.28 5.15
CA LYS A 50 -6.82 5.67 4.80
C LYS A 50 -6.16 6.09 3.50
N GLN A 51 -4.88 5.76 3.29
CA GLN A 51 -4.16 6.02 2.04
C GLN A 51 -4.81 5.30 0.85
N LEU A 52 -5.22 4.04 1.01
CA LEU A 52 -5.92 3.32 -0.05
C LEU A 52 -7.32 3.91 -0.32
N ALA A 53 -8.01 4.34 0.72
CA ALA A 53 -9.35 4.94 0.65
C ALA A 53 -9.36 6.35 0.02
N GLN A 54 -8.23 7.05 -0.04
CA GLN A 54 -8.12 8.34 -0.76
C GLN A 54 -8.42 8.20 -2.25
N ASN A 55 -8.29 7.01 -2.84
CA ASN A 55 -8.64 6.75 -4.23
C ASN A 55 -9.91 5.90 -4.32
N PRO A 56 -11.06 6.47 -4.71
CA PRO A 56 -12.36 5.77 -4.71
C PRO A 56 -12.45 4.63 -5.74
N ILE A 57 -11.60 4.64 -6.76
CA ILE A 57 -11.52 3.58 -7.78
C ILE A 57 -10.72 2.37 -7.26
N ASN A 58 -9.98 2.55 -6.17
CA ASN A 58 -9.02 1.58 -5.71
C ASN A 58 -9.68 0.58 -4.76
N LYS A 59 -10.04 -0.61 -5.26
CA LYS A 59 -10.50 -1.70 -4.40
C LYS A 59 -9.43 -2.00 -3.34
N ILE A 60 -9.84 -1.94 -2.07
CA ILE A 60 -9.02 -2.32 -0.93
C ILE A 60 -9.01 -3.84 -0.84
N THR A 61 -7.82 -4.44 -0.89
CA THR A 61 -7.61 -5.88 -0.80
C THR A 61 -6.50 -6.19 0.22
N THR A 62 -6.52 -7.39 0.80
CA THR A 62 -5.49 -7.84 1.76
C THR A 62 -4.09 -7.71 1.17
N GLU A 63 -3.89 -8.05 -0.10
CA GLU A 63 -2.59 -7.95 -0.76
C GLU A 63 -2.07 -6.51 -0.82
N LYS A 64 -2.92 -5.53 -1.10
CA LYS A 64 -2.51 -4.12 -1.18
C LYS A 64 -2.18 -3.56 0.19
N ILE A 65 -2.94 -3.95 1.20
CA ILE A 65 -2.65 -3.59 2.60
C ILE A 65 -1.31 -4.22 3.01
N LYS A 66 -1.11 -5.53 2.78
CA LYS A 66 0.16 -6.22 3.07
C LYS A 66 1.33 -5.62 2.30
N ALA A 67 1.14 -5.25 1.04
CA ALA A 67 2.16 -4.60 0.23
C ALA A 67 2.57 -3.24 0.82
N LEU A 68 1.61 -2.43 1.28
CA LEU A 68 1.90 -1.13 1.89
C LEU A 68 2.45 -1.23 3.32
N LEU A 69 2.13 -2.30 4.05
CA LEU A 69 2.68 -2.57 5.38
C LEU A 69 4.08 -3.20 5.31
N GLY A 70 4.30 -4.08 4.34
CA GLY A 70 5.56 -4.81 4.12
C GLY A 70 6.59 -4.02 3.33
N ASN A 71 6.15 -3.17 2.40
CA ASN A 71 7.02 -2.16 1.83
C ASN A 71 7.30 -1.13 2.92
N LYS A 72 8.56 -1.06 3.36
CA LYS A 72 9.05 0.18 3.97
C LYS A 72 8.63 1.30 3.01
N GLN A 73 7.90 2.29 3.51
CA GLN A 73 7.56 3.50 2.77
C GLN A 73 8.89 4.15 2.36
N GLN A 74 9.46 3.69 1.26
CA GLN A 74 10.58 4.34 0.64
C GLN A 74 9.93 5.63 0.13
N PRO A 75 10.32 6.80 0.67
CA PRO A 75 9.80 8.06 0.13
C PRO A 75 9.95 7.98 -1.39
N PRO A 76 8.98 8.48 -2.18
CA PRO A 76 9.08 8.45 -3.63
C PRO A 76 10.43 9.05 -4.00
N GLN A 77 11.39 8.16 -4.31
CA GLN A 77 12.73 8.59 -4.63
C GLN A 77 12.54 9.15 -6.02
N MET A 78 12.57 10.48 -6.12
CA MET A 78 12.72 11.13 -7.41
C MET A 78 13.80 10.36 -8.16
N PRO A 79 13.52 9.82 -9.36
CA PRO A 79 14.50 9.02 -10.06
C PRO A 79 15.77 9.85 -10.14
N ALA A 80 16.84 9.32 -9.53
CA ALA A 80 18.11 10.02 -9.47
C ALA A 80 18.46 10.45 -10.90
N TRP A 81 18.86 11.71 -11.07
CA TRP A 81 19.35 12.18 -12.36
C TRP A 81 20.64 11.42 -12.68
N THR A 82 20.49 10.29 -13.36
CA THR A 82 21.60 9.40 -13.72
C THR A 82 22.20 9.85 -15.04
N HIS A 83 23.40 9.35 -15.33
CA HIS A 83 24.05 9.53 -16.62
C HIS A 83 23.14 9.11 -17.79
N THR A 84 22.33 8.06 -17.61
CA THR A 84 21.34 7.61 -18.59
C THR A 84 20.23 8.65 -18.82
N THR A 85 19.73 9.29 -17.75
CA THR A 85 18.73 10.37 -17.87
C THR A 85 19.29 11.59 -18.59
N ALA A 86 20.56 11.94 -18.32
CA ALA A 86 21.25 13.02 -18.98
C ALA A 86 21.44 12.73 -20.49
N MET A 87 21.89 11.52 -20.82
CA MET A 87 22.13 11.09 -22.19
C MET A 87 20.84 10.98 -23.00
N ALA A 88 19.76 10.45 -22.42
CA ALA A 88 18.44 10.41 -23.05
C ALA A 88 17.93 11.82 -23.38
N LYS A 89 18.16 12.80 -22.48
CA LYS A 89 17.80 14.20 -22.75
C LYS A 89 18.64 14.79 -23.88
N SER A 90 19.95 14.57 -23.90
CA SER A 90 20.82 15.05 -24.99
C SER A 90 20.38 14.48 -26.35
N GLN A 91 20.11 13.18 -26.42
CA GLN A 91 19.64 12.53 -27.64
C GLN A 91 18.30 13.09 -28.13
N LEU A 92 17.36 13.36 -27.21
CA LEU A 92 16.08 13.99 -27.56
C LEU A 92 16.27 15.42 -28.08
N GLN A 93 17.20 16.18 -27.51
CA GLN A 93 17.53 17.53 -27.99
C GLN A 93 18.15 17.48 -29.40
N GLU A 94 19.07 16.55 -29.65
CA GLU A 94 19.66 16.34 -30.98
C GLU A 94 18.61 15.95 -32.02
N LEU A 95 17.71 15.02 -31.70
CA LEU A 95 16.62 14.63 -32.59
C LEU A 95 15.64 15.78 -32.85
N SER A 96 15.32 16.59 -31.83
CA SER A 96 14.44 17.75 -32.00
C SER A 96 15.05 18.83 -32.89
N ALA A 97 16.38 18.98 -32.88
CA ALA A 97 17.09 19.93 -33.71
C ALA A 97 17.12 19.51 -35.19
N LEU A 98 16.93 18.22 -35.49
CA LEU A 98 16.85 17.69 -36.86
C LEU A 98 15.44 17.81 -37.46
N ILE A 99 14.43 18.14 -36.65
CA ILE A 99 13.02 18.26 -37.04
C ILE A 99 12.64 19.74 -37.31
N ASN A 100 13.56 20.68 -37.07
CA ASN A 100 13.47 22.08 -37.48
C ASN A 100 14.37 22.36 -38.69
#